data_AF-A0AAP0H1E7-F1
#
_entry.id   AF-A0AAP0H1E7-F1
#
_cell.length_a   1.000
_cell.length_b   1.000
_cell.length_c   1.000
_cell.angle_alpha   90.00
_cell.angle_beta   90.00
_cell.angle_gamma   90.00
#
_symmetry.space_group_name_H-M   'P 1'
#
loop_
_entity.id
_entity.type
_entity.pdbx_description
1 polymer ?
#
loop_
_entity_poly.entity_id
_entity_poly.type
_entity_poly.pdbx_seq_one_letter_code
_entity_poly.pdbx_strand_id
1 'polypeptide(L)'
;MEGGYEYDGELKMKPAEEGCATPRHDGCRIPPVPAVCPPPPKKKRWSAYCSGGRGREPPKNGYFRSPEIEIFFARHKACAN
;
A
#
# COMPACT_ATOMS: atom_id res chain seq x y z
N MET A 1 22.08 -29.47 50.89
CA MET A 1 20.79 -29.05 50.32
C MET A 1 20.96 -29.11 48.82
N GLU A 2 20.86 -30.32 48.25
CA GLU A 2 20.87 -30.51 46.79
C GLU A 2 19.45 -30.86 46.38
N GLY A 3 18.75 -29.88 45.82
CA GLY A 3 17.46 -30.09 45.17
C GLY A 3 17.69 -30.00 43.67
N GLY A 4 17.84 -31.14 43.00
CA GLY A 4 17.80 -31.21 41.55
C GLY A 4 16.38 -30.91 41.08
N TYR A 5 16.23 -29.92 40.20
CA TYR A 5 14.99 -29.76 39.46
C TYR A 5 14.98 -30.81 38.34
N GLU A 6 14.02 -31.72 38.39
CA GLU A 6 13.74 -32.63 37.29
C GLU A 6 12.83 -31.87 36.32
N TYR A 7 13.36 -31.54 35.13
CA TYR A 7 12.56 -31.01 34.03
C TYR A 7 12.20 -32.19 33.12
N ASP A 8 11.01 -32.73 33.28
CA ASP A 8 10.35 -33.63 32.32
C ASP A 8 9.69 -32.80 31.19
N GLY A 9 10.43 -31.81 30.68
CA GLY A 9 9.97 -30.98 29.58
C GLY A 9 10.40 -31.59 28.26
N GLU A 10 9.54 -32.39 27.62
CA GLU A 10 9.60 -32.55 26.17
C GLU A 10 9.55 -31.14 25.55
N LEU A 11 10.72 -30.61 25.18
CA LEU A 11 10.84 -29.33 24.50
C LEU A 11 10.42 -29.56 23.05
N LYS A 12 9.10 -29.64 22.83
CA LYS A 12 8.49 -29.70 21.49
C LYS A 12 8.80 -28.39 20.80
N MET A 13 9.95 -28.37 20.12
CA MET A 13 10.35 -27.28 19.24
C MET A 13 9.33 -27.22 18.11
N LYS A 14 8.43 -26.24 18.15
CA LYS A 14 7.54 -25.95 17.03
C LYS A 14 8.43 -25.63 15.83
N PRO A 15 8.24 -26.26 14.65
CA PRO A 15 8.97 -25.84 13.47
C PRO A 15 8.65 -24.36 13.26
N ALA A 16 9.68 -23.52 13.35
CA ALA A 16 9.55 -22.14 12.94
C ALA A 16 9.24 -22.21 11.44
N GLU A 17 8.01 -21.88 11.05
CA GLU A 17 7.66 -21.70 9.64
C GLU A 17 8.73 -20.77 9.05
N GLU A 18 9.44 -21.25 8.03
CA GLU A 18 10.68 -20.67 7.50
C GLU A 18 10.35 -19.35 6.78
N GLY A 19 10.13 -18.27 7.54
CA GLY A 19 9.80 -16.94 7.00
C GLY A 19 8.91 -16.08 7.90
N CYS A 20 8.64 -14.85 7.44
CA CYS A 20 7.65 -13.98 8.07
C CYS A 20 6.24 -14.43 7.66
N ALA A 21 5.53 -15.10 8.57
CA ALA A 21 4.15 -15.55 8.36
C ALA A 21 3.16 -14.80 9.26
N THR A 22 1.92 -14.68 8.80
CA THR A 22 0.83 -14.14 9.64
C THR A 22 0.50 -15.13 10.76
N PRO A 23 0.49 -14.71 12.05
CA PRO A 23 0.15 -15.59 13.16
C PRO A 23 -1.23 -16.24 12.99
N ARG A 24 -1.29 -17.57 13.11
CA ARG A 24 -2.51 -18.37 12.84
C ARG A 24 -3.35 -18.65 14.10
N HIS A 25 -2.87 -18.23 15.28
CA HIS A 25 -3.56 -18.44 16.56
C HIS A 25 -4.81 -17.56 16.67
N ASP A 26 -5.88 -18.07 17.29
CA ASP A 26 -7.18 -17.40 17.35
C ASP A 26 -7.13 -16.02 18.02
N GLY A 27 -6.25 -15.82 19.00
CA GLY A 27 -6.02 -14.51 19.63
C GLY A 27 -5.44 -13.43 18.68
N CYS A 28 -4.87 -13.83 17.54
CA CYS A 28 -4.35 -12.93 16.51
C CYS A 28 -5.26 -12.87 15.27
N ARG A 29 -6.33 -13.68 15.23
CA ARG A 29 -7.23 -13.76 14.08
C ARG A 29 -8.17 -12.57 14.07
N ILE A 30 -8.23 -11.85 12.95
CA ILE A 30 -9.18 -10.76 12.77
C ILE A 30 -10.60 -11.33 12.91
N PRO A 31 -11.47 -10.75 13.77
CA PRO A 31 -12.83 -11.24 13.94
C PRO A 31 -13.58 -11.27 12.61
N PRO A 32 -14.40 -12.30 12.34
CA PRO A 32 -15.23 -12.37 11.14
C PRO A 32 -16.43 -11.43 11.30
N VAL A 33 -16.18 -10.12 11.29
CA VAL A 33 -17.25 -9.13 11.14
C VAL A 33 -17.77 -9.26 9.71
N PRO A 34 -19.09 -9.27 9.46
CA PRO A 34 -19.60 -9.22 8.10
C PRO A 34 -19.07 -7.94 7.44
N ALA A 35 -18.12 -8.10 6.54
CA ALA A 35 -17.53 -7.02 5.77
C ALA A 35 -18.53 -6.60 4.70
N VAL A 36 -19.62 -5.93 5.12
CA VAL A 36 -20.36 -5.09 4.21
C VAL A 36 -19.43 -3.93 3.90
N CYS A 37 -18.68 -4.06 2.81
CA CYS A 37 -17.83 -2.98 2.32
C CYS A 37 -18.72 -1.72 2.21
N PRO A 38 -18.25 -0.57 2.71
CA PRO A 38 -18.98 0.66 2.48
C PRO A 38 -19.19 0.85 0.97
N PRO A 39 -20.30 1.47 0.55
CA PRO A 39 -20.56 1.70 -0.87
C PRO A 39 -19.37 2.47 -1.49
N PRO A 40 -19.03 2.19 -2.76
CA PRO A 40 -17.88 2.81 -3.39
C PRO A 40 -18.02 4.34 -3.38
N PRO A 41 -16.89 5.07 -3.19
CA PRO A 41 -16.92 6.52 -3.25
C PRO A 41 -17.43 6.97 -4.63
N LYS A 42 -18.32 7.98 -4.63
CA LYS A 42 -18.89 8.50 -5.88
C LYS A 42 -17.78 9.13 -6.73
N LYS A 43 -17.70 8.75 -8.01
CA LYS A 43 -16.80 9.39 -8.98
C LYS A 43 -17.13 10.89 -9.03
N LYS A 44 -16.18 11.73 -8.63
CA LYS A 44 -16.29 13.17 -8.81
C LYS A 44 -16.30 13.45 -10.33
N ARG A 45 -17.28 14.22 -10.80
CA ARG A 45 -17.31 14.67 -12.21
C ARG A 45 -16.02 15.46 -12.48
N TRP A 46 -15.51 15.41 -13.72
CA TRP A 46 -14.35 16.21 -14.13
C TRP A 46 -14.54 17.70 -13.78
N SER A 47 -15.78 18.18 -13.91
CA SER A 47 -16.16 19.52 -13.46
C SER A 47 -15.79 19.78 -12.01
N ALA A 48 -15.91 18.83 -11.07
CA ALA A 48 -15.53 18.97 -9.65
C ALA A 48 -14.01 19.02 -9.40
N TYR A 49 -13.18 18.50 -10.31
CA TYR A 49 -11.72 18.71 -10.29
C TYR A 49 -11.35 20.12 -10.79
N CYS A 50 -12.20 20.70 -11.62
CA CYS A 50 -12.08 22.02 -12.22
C CYS A 50 -13.01 23.07 -11.57
N SER A 51 -13.72 22.74 -10.48
CA SER A 51 -14.80 23.56 -9.88
C SER A 51 -14.28 24.72 -9.02
N GLY A 52 -13.14 25.30 -9.41
CA GLY A 52 -12.80 26.68 -9.11
C GLY A 52 -13.15 27.64 -10.25
N GLY A 53 -13.91 27.20 -11.27
CA GLY A 53 -14.29 28.00 -12.45
C GLY A 53 -13.13 28.30 -13.42
N ARG A 54 -11.90 28.24 -12.93
CA ARG A 54 -10.66 28.20 -13.68
C ARG A 54 -10.17 26.77 -13.66
N GLY A 55 -9.93 26.16 -14.83
CA GLY A 55 -9.18 24.91 -14.90
C GLY A 55 -7.93 25.04 -14.03
N ARG A 56 -7.47 23.95 -13.40
CA ARG A 56 -6.25 24.02 -12.58
C ARG A 56 -5.14 24.60 -13.45
N GLU A 57 -4.79 25.86 -13.20
CA GLU A 57 -3.66 26.47 -13.86
C GLU A 57 -2.45 25.60 -13.50
N PRO A 58 -1.55 25.33 -14.46
CA PRO A 58 -0.28 24.72 -14.14
C PRO A 58 0.35 25.43 -12.95
N PRO A 59 1.08 24.71 -12.08
CA PRO A 59 1.84 25.34 -11.02
C PRO A 59 2.66 26.49 -11.60
N LYS A 60 2.76 27.61 -10.87
CA LYS A 60 3.43 28.84 -11.35
C LYS A 60 4.85 28.60 -11.86
N ASN A 61 5.52 27.58 -11.31
CA ASN A 61 6.91 27.21 -11.64
C ASN A 61 6.99 26.08 -12.67
N GLY A 62 5.88 25.77 -13.34
CA GLY A 62 5.71 24.59 -14.17
C GLY A 62 5.54 23.32 -13.35
N TYR A 63 5.22 22.23 -14.05
CA TYR A 63 5.30 20.90 -13.45
C TYR A 63 6.77 20.48 -13.29
N PHE A 64 7.00 19.34 -12.65
CA PHE A 64 8.33 18.76 -12.52
C PHE A 64 8.99 18.63 -13.91
N ARG A 65 10.08 19.37 -14.10
CA ARG A 65 10.91 19.37 -15.31
C ARG A 65 12.18 18.57 -15.06
N SER A 66 12.07 17.24 -15.13
CA SER A 66 13.26 16.38 -15.20
C SER A 66 13.71 16.26 -16.66
N PRO A 67 15.03 16.31 -16.93
CA PRO A 67 15.57 16.06 -18.26
C PRO A 67 15.04 14.76 -18.89
N GLU A 68 14.86 13.72 -18.08
CA GLU A 68 14.37 12.42 -18.54
C GLU A 68 12.94 12.50 -19.11
N ILE A 69 12.08 13.30 -18.48
CA ILE A 69 10.68 13.48 -18.89
C ILE A 69 10.61 14.33 -20.17
N GLU A 70 11.45 15.35 -20.28
CA GLU A 70 11.52 16.19 -21.48
C GLU A 70 12.01 15.39 -22.70
N ILE A 71 13.04 14.54 -22.52
CA ILE A 71 13.54 13.64 -23.57
C ILE A 71 12.46 12.65 -24.01
N PHE A 72 11.70 12.10 -23.07
CA PHE A 72 10.58 11.20 -23.37
C PHE A 72 9.57 11.87 -24.31
N PHE A 73 9.10 13.09 -23.98
CA PHE A 73 8.16 13.81 -24.84
C PHE A 73 8.78 14.30 -26.16
N ALA A 74 10.05 14.69 -26.18
CA ALA A 74 10.74 15.11 -27.40
C ALA A 74 10.86 13.96 -28.41
N ARG A 75 11.11 12.74 -27.94
CA ARG A 75 11.18 11.53 -28.78
C ARG A 75 9.85 11.19 -29.47
N HIS A 76 8.73 11.62 -28.89
CA HIS A 76 7.38 11.41 -29.42
C HIS A 76 6.83 12.61 -30.23
N LYS A 77 7.58 13.71 -30.38
CA LYS A 77 7.20 14.88 -31.20
C LYS A 77 7.78 14.86 -32.62
N ALA A 78 8.39 13.76 -33.05
CA ALA A 78 8.90 13.60 -34.41
C ALA A 78 7.83 13.00 -35.35
N CYS A 79 6.76 13.76 -35.60
CA CYS A 79 5.95 13.71 -36.84
C CYS A 79 4.83 14.76 -36.74
N ALA A 80 5.19 16.01 -37.00
CA ALA A 80 4.28 17.06 -37.41
C ALA A 80 5.09 18.04 -38.28
N ASN A 81 5.30 17.64 -39.53
CA ASN A 81 5.48 18.50 -40.72
C ASN A 81 5.18 17.63 -41.94
#